data_AF-I1IQE9-F1
#
_entry.id   AF-I1IQE9-F1
#
_cell.length_a   1.000
_cell.length_b   1.000
_cell.length_c   1.000
_cell.angle_alpha   90.00
_cell.angle_beta   90.00
_cell.angle_gamma   90.00
#
_symmetry.space_group_name_H-M   'P 1'
#
loop_
_entity.id
_entity.type
_entity.pdbx_description
1 polymer ?
#
loop_
_entity_poly.entity_id
_entity_poly.type
_entity_poly.pdbx_seq_one_letter_code
_entity_poly.pdbx_strand_id
1 'polypeptide(L)'
;MATKAGFDNLHNKVRRCVVRILSIEKSQTVAITPGTIVSMGANFCYVIAHSSTFRRDSNAYYEVVFPDTNRTTVGLDISSVATCNDIAAFFIFNAPFYISMVYPVQFCEHEASKHQVVYTLGFDQDINYPSYLSDGSVNFVGTTQFIHDCCPDYFTVFGSPVFDADGYLVGLCSRDRGVLITYNLESIAELISIINKREKQSIGDLLEYIEGQGQAGSQVHWF
;
A
#
# COMPACT_ATOMS: atom_id res chain seq x y z
N MET A 1 -11.64 -3.09 23.35
CA MET A 1 -10.37 -2.36 23.21
C MET A 1 -9.25 -3.38 23.16
N ALA A 2 -8.36 -3.28 22.17
CA ALA A 2 -7.17 -4.13 22.10
C ALA A 2 -6.25 -3.85 23.30
N THR A 3 -5.55 -4.87 23.80
CA THR A 3 -4.49 -4.66 24.78
C THR A 3 -3.30 -3.97 24.10
N LYS A 4 -2.49 -3.22 24.85
CA LYS A 4 -1.26 -2.62 24.29
C LYS A 4 -0.39 -3.64 23.56
N ALA A 5 -0.22 -4.83 24.16
CA ALA A 5 0.52 -5.93 23.53
C ALA A 5 -0.13 -6.42 22.22
N GLY A 6 -1.46 -6.49 22.15
CA GLY A 6 -2.18 -6.84 20.93
C GLY A 6 -1.98 -5.79 19.83
N PHE A 7 -2.03 -4.51 20.19
CA PHE A 7 -1.79 -3.40 19.27
C PHE A 7 -0.37 -3.38 18.72
N ASP A 8 0.64 -3.53 19.60
CA ASP A 8 2.05 -3.59 19.21
C ASP A 8 2.33 -4.80 18.29
N ASN A 9 1.71 -5.94 18.55
CA ASN A 9 1.80 -7.13 17.70
C ASN A 9 1.17 -6.89 16.33
N LEU A 10 -0.01 -6.28 16.28
CA LEU A 10 -0.67 -5.92 15.02
C LEU A 10 0.17 -4.96 14.20
N HIS A 11 0.69 -3.89 14.82
CA HIS A 11 1.55 -2.92 14.15
C HIS A 11 2.82 -3.56 13.57
N ASN A 12 3.49 -4.41 14.35
CA ASN A 12 4.66 -5.16 13.88
C ASN A 12 4.34 -6.10 12.71
N LYS A 13 3.14 -6.69 12.69
CA LYS A 13 2.67 -7.52 11.58
C LYS A 13 2.46 -6.68 10.32
N VAL A 14 1.60 -5.67 10.39
CA VAL A 14 1.13 -4.95 9.20
C VAL A 14 2.17 -4.00 8.61
N ARG A 15 3.08 -3.44 9.43
CA ARG A 15 4.12 -2.52 8.94
C ARG A 15 5.08 -3.15 7.93
N ARG A 16 5.21 -4.49 7.96
CA ARG A 16 6.08 -5.24 7.03
C ARG A 16 5.49 -5.38 5.62
N CYS A 17 4.22 -5.03 5.46
CA CYS A 17 3.54 -5.05 4.17
C CYS A 17 3.46 -3.66 3.53
N VAL A 18 4.03 -2.63 4.16
CA VAL A 18 3.91 -1.24 3.72
C VAL A 18 5.29 -0.61 3.54
N VAL A 19 5.52 -0.07 2.35
CA VAL A 19 6.73 0.69 1.99
C VAL A 19 6.44 2.20 2.06
N ARG A 20 7.51 3.00 2.20
CA ARG A 20 7.43 4.45 1.97
C ARG A 20 7.82 4.75 0.54
N ILE A 21 7.02 5.53 -0.16
CA ILE A 21 7.34 6.04 -1.50
C ILE A 21 7.68 7.51 -1.33
N LEU A 22 8.95 7.86 -1.59
CA LEU A 22 9.45 9.21 -1.49
C LEU A 22 9.39 9.86 -2.87
N SER A 23 8.77 11.03 -2.96
CA SER A 23 8.94 11.94 -4.09
C SER A 23 10.01 12.96 -3.71
N ILE A 24 11.07 13.05 -4.51
CA ILE A 24 12.24 13.86 -4.20
C ILE A 24 12.47 14.88 -5.31
N GLU A 25 12.47 16.17 -4.94
CA GLU A 25 12.80 17.28 -5.83
C GLU A 25 13.96 18.07 -5.26
N LYS A 26 14.96 18.42 -6.08
CA LYS A 26 16.13 19.22 -5.66
C LYS A 26 16.83 18.67 -4.40
N SER A 27 16.90 17.34 -4.28
CA SER A 27 17.47 16.62 -3.13
C SER A 27 16.68 16.77 -1.81
N GLN A 28 15.40 17.15 -1.88
CA GLN A 28 14.50 17.21 -0.73
C GLN A 28 13.29 16.32 -0.95
N THR A 29 12.91 15.56 0.08
CA THR A 29 11.64 14.82 0.08
C THR A 29 10.49 15.80 0.14
N VAL A 30 9.69 15.86 -0.93
CA VAL A 30 8.54 16.77 -1.04
C VAL A 30 7.21 16.08 -0.74
N ALA A 31 7.17 14.75 -0.83
CA ALA A 31 6.02 13.94 -0.43
C ALA A 31 6.46 12.54 0.00
N ILE A 32 5.70 11.97 0.94
CA ILE A 32 5.82 10.58 1.38
C ILE A 32 4.44 9.95 1.25
N THR A 33 4.36 8.85 0.50
CA THR A 33 3.11 8.10 0.35
C THR A 33 3.31 6.65 0.78
N PRO A 34 2.35 6.06 1.50
CA PRO A 34 2.34 4.62 1.73
C PRO A 34 2.16 3.84 0.43
N GLY A 35 2.96 2.79 0.25
CA GLY A 35 2.75 1.75 -0.76
C GLY A 35 2.45 0.43 -0.08
N THR A 36 1.40 -0.26 -0.49
CA THR A 36 1.03 -1.57 0.04
C THR A 36 1.57 -2.67 -0.88
N ILE A 37 2.38 -3.58 -0.34
CA ILE A 37 2.86 -4.78 -1.04
C ILE A 37 1.69 -5.76 -1.09
N VAL A 38 1.20 -6.09 -2.29
CA VAL A 38 0.06 -7.01 -2.46
C VAL A 38 0.46 -8.35 -3.05
N SER A 39 1.60 -8.43 -3.74
CA SER A 39 2.18 -9.69 -4.21
C SER A 39 3.71 -9.61 -4.15
N MET A 40 4.36 -10.75 -3.97
CA MET A 40 5.81 -10.85 -3.84
C MET A 40 6.29 -12.21 -4.32
N GLY A 41 7.45 -12.22 -4.98
CA GLY A 41 8.23 -13.43 -5.25
C GLY A 41 9.67 -13.26 -4.82
N ALA A 42 10.54 -14.19 -5.21
CA ALA A 42 11.94 -14.21 -4.76
C ALA A 42 12.72 -12.91 -5.07
N ASN A 43 12.45 -12.28 -6.22
CA ASN A 43 13.19 -11.12 -6.73
C ASN A 43 12.29 -9.96 -7.15
N PHE A 44 11.02 -9.95 -6.73
CA PHE A 44 10.12 -8.84 -7.04
C PHE A 44 9.09 -8.60 -5.93
N CYS A 45 8.60 -7.37 -5.88
CA CYS A 45 7.37 -7.01 -5.19
C CYS A 45 6.44 -6.30 -6.16
N TYR A 46 5.14 -6.52 -6.02
CA TYR A 46 4.11 -5.71 -6.66
C TYR A 46 3.45 -4.83 -5.61
N VAL A 47 3.51 -3.52 -5.83
CA VAL A 47 3.08 -2.50 -4.87
C VAL A 47 1.93 -1.70 -5.46
N ILE A 48 0.91 -1.44 -4.66
CA ILE A 48 -0.14 -0.47 -4.96
C ILE A 48 -0.01 0.75 -4.05
N ALA A 49 -0.33 1.94 -4.56
CA ALA A 49 -0.26 3.19 -3.83
C ALA A 49 -1.28 4.18 -4.37
N HIS A 50 -1.39 5.35 -3.72
CA HIS A 50 -2.22 6.43 -4.27
C HIS A 50 -1.54 7.12 -5.45
N SER A 51 -2.30 7.35 -6.53
CA SER A 51 -1.77 7.86 -7.80
C SER A 51 -1.30 9.32 -7.74
N SER A 52 -1.85 10.14 -6.84
CA SER A 52 -1.49 11.56 -6.70
C SER A 52 -0.01 11.80 -6.37
N THR A 53 0.68 10.77 -5.87
CA THR A 53 2.11 10.78 -5.61
C THR A 53 2.92 10.97 -6.88
N PHE A 54 2.47 10.37 -7.99
CA PHE A 54 3.26 10.23 -9.21
C PHE A 54 2.91 11.33 -10.20
N ARG A 55 3.65 12.44 -10.14
CA ARG A 55 3.51 13.57 -11.05
C ARG A 55 4.47 13.42 -12.23
N ARG A 56 3.94 13.03 -13.39
CA ARG A 56 4.73 12.81 -14.62
C ARG A 56 5.36 14.08 -15.19
N ASP A 57 4.80 15.25 -14.90
CA ASP A 57 5.32 16.56 -15.36
C ASP A 57 6.28 17.22 -14.33
N SER A 58 6.66 16.51 -13.28
CA SER A 58 7.60 17.01 -12.27
C SER A 58 9.04 16.58 -12.59
N ASN A 59 10.02 17.36 -12.12
CA ASN A 59 11.41 16.93 -12.07
C ASN A 59 11.70 16.01 -10.87
N ALA A 60 10.65 15.47 -10.24
CA ALA A 60 10.81 14.58 -9.10
C ALA A 60 11.31 13.22 -9.58
N TYR A 61 12.23 12.63 -8.82
CA TYR A 61 12.52 11.21 -8.89
C TYR A 61 11.93 10.50 -7.67
N TYR A 62 11.72 9.20 -7.80
CA TYR A 62 10.99 8.42 -6.81
C TYR A 62 11.89 7.35 -6.21
N GLU A 63 11.82 7.18 -4.90
CA GLU A 63 12.52 6.14 -4.17
C GLU A 63 11.54 5.36 -3.30
N VAL A 64 11.74 4.06 -3.21
CA VAL A 64 10.98 3.18 -2.32
C VAL A 64 11.85 2.77 -1.15
N VAL A 65 11.38 3.04 0.07
CA VAL A 65 12.01 2.61 1.31
C VAL A 65 11.22 1.44 1.88
N PHE A 66 11.88 0.29 1.97
CA PHE A 66 11.30 -0.89 2.60
C PHE A 66 11.32 -0.77 4.13
N PRO A 67 10.38 -1.42 4.84
CA PRO A 67 10.36 -1.42 6.30
C PRO A 67 11.59 -2.16 6.86
N ASP A 68 12.09 -1.68 8.01
CA ASP A 68 13.18 -2.30 8.78
C ASP A 68 14.54 -2.47 8.03
N THR A 69 14.75 -1.83 6.86
CA THR A 69 15.96 -2.04 6.02
C THR A 69 17.13 -1.06 6.27
N ASN A 70 17.24 -0.43 7.44
CA ASN A 70 18.24 0.64 7.67
C ASN A 70 18.28 1.71 6.56
N ARG A 71 17.14 1.95 5.90
CA ARG A 71 16.96 2.95 4.82
C ARG A 71 17.65 2.61 3.50
N THR A 72 17.85 1.33 3.20
CA THR A 72 18.14 0.96 1.83
C THR A 72 16.94 1.33 0.96
N THR A 73 17.18 2.20 -0.02
CA THR A 73 16.15 2.65 -0.97
C THR A 73 16.34 1.99 -2.33
N VAL A 74 15.25 1.85 -3.07
CA VAL A 74 15.26 1.39 -4.46
C VAL A 74 14.70 2.51 -5.33
N GLY A 75 15.44 2.90 -6.35
CA GLY A 75 14.96 3.87 -7.33
C GLY A 75 13.76 3.32 -8.09
N LEU A 76 12.70 4.11 -8.21
CA LEU A 76 11.50 3.77 -8.95
C LEU A 76 11.46 4.53 -10.27
N ASP A 77 11.49 3.79 -11.37
CA ASP A 77 11.24 4.35 -12.70
C ASP A 77 9.75 4.66 -12.86
N ILE A 78 9.40 5.95 -12.94
CA ILE A 78 8.02 6.40 -13.12
C ILE A 78 7.38 5.88 -14.41
N SER A 79 8.17 5.53 -15.43
CA SER A 79 7.64 4.96 -16.67
C SER A 79 6.96 3.60 -16.45
N SER A 80 7.42 2.85 -15.44
CA SER A 80 6.87 1.56 -15.03
C SER A 80 5.60 1.67 -14.18
N VAL A 81 5.26 2.88 -13.70
CA VAL A 81 4.09 3.10 -12.84
C VAL A 81 2.83 3.25 -13.70
N ALA A 82 1.94 2.27 -13.58
CA ALA A 82 0.64 2.29 -14.21
C ALA A 82 -0.42 2.84 -13.24
N THR A 83 -1.36 3.64 -13.74
CA THR A 83 -2.35 4.34 -12.91
C THR A 83 -3.76 4.15 -13.46
N CYS A 84 -4.74 3.96 -12.56
CA CYS A 84 -6.16 4.00 -12.87
C CYS A 84 -6.89 4.70 -11.72
N ASN A 85 -7.59 5.80 -12.02
CA ASN A 85 -8.18 6.68 -11.01
C ASN A 85 -7.14 7.08 -9.93
N ASP A 86 -7.52 6.88 -8.67
CA ASP A 86 -6.74 7.25 -7.49
C ASP A 86 -5.71 6.15 -7.10
N ILE A 87 -5.59 5.05 -7.88
CA ILE A 87 -4.63 3.96 -7.65
C ILE A 87 -3.50 3.97 -8.68
N ALA A 88 -2.28 3.79 -8.17
CA ALA A 88 -1.09 3.44 -8.93
C ALA A 88 -0.62 2.03 -8.56
N ALA A 89 -0.07 1.30 -9.51
CA ALA A 89 0.54 0.00 -9.27
C ALA A 89 1.79 -0.21 -10.13
N PHE A 90 2.78 -0.91 -9.57
CA PHE A 90 4.08 -1.11 -10.20
C PHE A 90 4.81 -2.31 -9.60
N PHE A 91 5.72 -2.88 -10.41
CA PHE A 91 6.69 -3.87 -9.95
C PHE A 91 7.95 -3.18 -9.46
N ILE A 92 8.55 -3.73 -8.41
CA ILE A 92 9.91 -3.43 -7.98
C ILE A 92 10.70 -4.73 -8.15
N PHE A 93 11.68 -4.74 -9.05
CA PHE A 93 12.57 -5.88 -9.28
C PHE A 93 13.88 -5.71 -8.52
N ASN A 94 14.54 -6.83 -8.19
CA ASN A 94 15.85 -6.87 -7.53
C ASN A 94 15.89 -6.07 -6.21
N ALA A 95 14.75 -5.97 -5.53
CA ALA A 95 14.70 -5.24 -4.28
C ALA A 95 15.55 -5.95 -3.22
N PRO A 96 16.35 -5.21 -2.42
CA PRO A 96 17.35 -5.76 -1.51
C PRO A 96 16.70 -6.19 -0.19
N PHE A 97 15.57 -6.90 -0.25
CA PHE A 97 14.90 -7.36 0.95
C PHE A 97 15.38 -8.76 1.34
N TYR A 98 15.71 -8.93 2.62
CA TYR A 98 15.77 -10.25 3.22
C TYR A 98 14.33 -10.76 3.34
N ILE A 99 14.07 -11.99 2.90
CA ILE A 99 12.72 -12.63 2.90
C ILE A 99 12.03 -12.56 4.28
N SER A 100 12.77 -12.32 5.37
CA SER A 100 12.25 -12.15 6.73
C SER A 100 11.72 -10.75 7.09
N MET A 101 11.92 -9.72 6.25
CA MET A 101 11.64 -8.32 6.60
C MET A 101 10.36 -7.76 5.99
N VAL A 102 9.89 -8.33 4.88
CA VAL A 102 8.74 -7.84 4.11
C VAL A 102 7.85 -8.99 3.67
N TYR A 103 6.54 -8.74 3.59
CA TYR A 103 5.56 -9.73 3.15
C TYR A 103 4.43 -9.06 2.38
N PRO A 104 3.78 -9.76 1.43
CA PRO A 104 2.55 -9.26 0.84
C PRO A 104 1.44 -9.22 1.91
N VAL A 105 0.59 -8.21 1.84
CA VAL A 105 -0.59 -8.12 2.69
C VAL A 105 -1.56 -9.24 2.35
N GLN A 106 -2.21 -9.79 3.37
CA GLN A 106 -3.30 -10.73 3.19
C GLN A 106 -4.61 -9.96 3.05
N PHE A 107 -5.42 -10.30 2.05
CA PHE A 107 -6.73 -9.70 1.85
C PHE A 107 -7.75 -10.35 2.77
N CYS A 108 -8.66 -9.56 3.31
CA CYS A 108 -9.75 -10.09 4.11
C CYS A 108 -10.76 -10.82 3.20
N GLU A 109 -11.37 -11.90 3.71
CA GLU A 109 -12.38 -12.68 2.98
C GLU A 109 -13.79 -12.08 3.08
N HIS A 110 -13.96 -11.04 3.88
CA HIS A 110 -15.24 -10.37 4.08
C HIS A 110 -15.13 -8.86 3.82
N GLU A 111 -16.27 -8.26 3.50
CA GLU A 111 -16.36 -6.80 3.39
C GLU A 111 -16.26 -6.13 4.75
N ALA A 112 -15.88 -4.85 4.74
CA ALA A 112 -15.93 -4.02 5.93
C ALA A 112 -17.39 -3.87 6.41
N SER A 113 -17.62 -4.04 7.71
CA SER A 113 -18.94 -3.91 8.31
C SER A 113 -19.07 -2.62 9.11
N LYS A 114 -20.28 -2.06 9.20
CA LYS A 114 -20.53 -0.86 9.99
C LYS A 114 -20.18 -1.12 11.47
N HIS A 115 -19.50 -0.17 12.11
CA HIS A 115 -18.95 -0.25 13.46
C HIS A 115 -17.79 -1.24 13.64
N GLN A 116 -17.28 -1.85 12.58
CA GLN A 116 -16.06 -2.65 12.65
C GLN A 116 -14.88 -1.77 13.09
N VAL A 117 -14.10 -2.27 14.04
CA VAL A 117 -12.82 -1.65 14.41
C VAL A 117 -11.82 -1.92 13.31
N VAL A 118 -11.20 -0.86 12.82
CA VAL A 118 -10.21 -0.90 11.75
C VAL A 118 -8.98 -0.10 12.14
N TYR A 119 -7.88 -0.39 11.46
CA TYR A 119 -6.58 0.20 11.75
C TYR A 119 -5.95 0.71 10.45
N THR A 120 -5.30 1.85 10.48
CA THR A 120 -4.53 2.36 9.34
C THR A 120 -3.15 2.78 9.77
N LEU A 121 -2.19 2.55 8.87
CA LEU A 121 -0.78 2.83 9.10
C LEU A 121 -0.40 4.09 8.33
N GLY A 122 0.35 4.96 8.98
CA GLY A 122 0.98 6.06 8.28
C GLY A 122 2.40 6.35 8.76
N PHE A 123 2.99 7.38 8.17
CA PHE A 123 4.38 7.76 8.40
C PHE A 123 4.49 9.25 8.73
N ASP A 124 5.51 9.58 9.51
CA ASP A 124 5.93 10.96 9.71
C ASP A 124 6.59 11.50 8.43
N GLN A 125 6.62 12.83 8.30
CA GLN A 125 7.37 13.51 7.25
C GLN A 125 8.88 13.25 7.36
N ASP A 126 9.39 13.11 8.58
CA ASP A 126 10.77 12.70 8.81
C ASP A 126 10.87 11.16 8.74
N ILE A 127 11.55 10.69 7.68
CA ILE A 127 11.83 9.28 7.40
C ILE A 127 12.59 8.57 8.54
N ASN A 128 13.17 9.33 9.48
CA ASN A 128 13.81 8.81 10.68
C ASN A 128 12.82 8.17 11.66
N TYR A 129 11.55 8.59 11.64
CA TYR A 129 10.54 8.07 12.57
C TYR A 129 9.92 6.76 12.05
N PRO A 130 9.59 5.84 12.99
CA PRO A 130 8.87 4.63 12.64
C PRO A 130 7.49 4.97 12.07
N SER A 131 6.87 4.01 11.41
CA SER A 131 5.43 4.12 11.16
C SER A 131 4.67 4.16 12.48
N TYR A 132 3.47 4.71 12.46
CA TYR A 132 2.50 4.57 13.54
C TYR A 132 1.27 3.86 13.00
N LEU A 133 0.54 3.22 13.91
CA LEU A 133 -0.76 2.63 13.65
C LEU A 133 -1.80 3.49 14.35
N SER A 134 -2.93 3.74 13.70
CA SER A 134 -4.08 4.42 14.28
C SER A 134 -5.30 3.52 14.17
N ASP A 135 -6.06 3.40 15.24
CA ASP A 135 -7.34 2.71 15.23
C ASP A 135 -8.50 3.67 14.96
N GLY A 136 -9.63 3.09 14.61
CA GLY A 136 -10.89 3.79 14.39
C GLY A 136 -12.01 2.78 14.16
N SER A 137 -13.14 3.27 13.68
CA SER A 137 -14.33 2.49 13.41
C SER A 137 -14.95 2.86 12.07
N VAL A 138 -15.51 1.86 11.40
CA VAL A 138 -16.25 2.05 10.15
C VAL A 138 -17.58 2.73 10.46
N ASN A 139 -17.77 3.94 9.95
CA ASN A 139 -18.95 4.77 10.17
C ASN A 139 -20.04 4.55 9.12
N PHE A 140 -19.65 4.20 7.90
CA PHE A 140 -20.56 3.97 6.77
C PHE A 140 -19.98 2.94 5.80
N VAL A 141 -20.83 2.09 5.22
CA VAL A 141 -20.46 1.12 4.19
C VAL A 141 -21.33 1.39 2.96
N GLY A 142 -20.68 1.69 1.84
CA GLY A 142 -21.30 1.82 0.52
C GLY A 142 -20.85 0.69 -0.41
N THR A 143 -21.31 0.75 -1.66
CA THR A 143 -21.08 -0.32 -2.65
C THR A 143 -19.61 -0.46 -3.08
N THR A 144 -18.88 0.65 -3.20
CA THR A 144 -17.48 0.66 -3.68
C THR A 144 -16.50 1.19 -2.65
N GLN A 145 -17.01 1.69 -1.53
CA GLN A 145 -16.21 2.41 -0.55
C GLN A 145 -16.88 2.35 0.82
N PHE A 146 -16.08 2.50 1.85
CA PHE A 146 -16.54 2.72 3.21
C PHE A 146 -15.87 3.95 3.82
N ILE A 147 -16.44 4.43 4.92
CA ILE A 147 -15.94 5.60 5.64
C ILE A 147 -15.53 5.16 7.04
N HIS A 148 -14.38 5.61 7.52
CA HIS A 148 -13.90 5.38 8.88
C HIS A 148 -13.26 6.64 9.48
N ASP A 149 -13.07 6.64 10.79
CA ASP A 149 -12.52 7.75 11.58
C ASP A 149 -11.14 7.45 12.18
N CYS A 150 -10.39 6.51 11.59
CA CYS A 150 -8.97 6.41 11.91
C CYS A 150 -8.28 7.76 11.67
N CYS A 151 -7.26 8.08 12.46
CA CYS A 151 -6.49 9.32 12.36
C CYS A 151 -5.05 9.02 11.89
N PRO A 152 -4.84 8.77 10.58
CA PRO A 152 -3.52 8.86 10.02
C PRO A 152 -3.03 10.31 10.10
N ASP A 153 -1.72 10.48 10.32
CA ASP A 153 -1.02 11.74 10.11
C ASP A 153 -1.35 12.29 8.72
N TYR A 154 -1.57 13.60 8.70
CA TYR A 154 -2.00 14.40 7.56
C TYR A 154 -1.15 14.15 6.30
N PHE A 155 0.13 13.81 6.48
CA PHE A 155 1.05 13.61 5.36
C PHE A 155 0.85 12.30 4.60
N THR A 156 0.22 11.28 5.20
CA THR A 156 0.17 9.93 4.62
C THR A 156 -1.23 9.38 4.40
N VAL A 157 -2.26 10.21 4.56
CA VAL A 157 -3.66 9.77 4.52
C VAL A 157 -4.03 9.04 3.23
N PHE A 158 -3.52 9.47 2.08
CA PHE A 158 -3.84 8.85 0.79
C PHE A 158 -2.97 7.64 0.49
N GLY A 159 -3.60 6.52 0.12
CA GLY A 159 -2.92 5.26 -0.16
C GLY A 159 -2.56 4.47 1.09
N SER A 160 -2.90 4.97 2.28
CA SER A 160 -2.76 4.19 3.50
C SER A 160 -3.66 2.94 3.45
N PRO A 161 -3.10 1.73 3.70
CA PRO A 161 -3.91 0.54 3.82
C PRO A 161 -4.74 0.58 5.11
N VAL A 162 -5.93 -0.03 5.05
CA VAL A 162 -6.83 -0.20 6.18
C VAL A 162 -6.92 -1.69 6.48
N PHE A 163 -6.70 -2.04 7.75
CA PHE A 163 -6.65 -3.40 8.25
C PHE A 163 -7.78 -3.66 9.23
N ASP A 164 -8.22 -4.91 9.34
CA ASP A 164 -9.01 -5.37 10.47
C ASP A 164 -8.12 -5.68 11.70
N ALA A 165 -8.74 -6.20 12.77
CA ALA A 165 -8.06 -6.53 14.01
C ALA A 165 -7.05 -7.69 13.90
N ASP A 166 -7.20 -8.52 12.86
CA ASP A 166 -6.30 -9.64 12.59
C ASP A 166 -5.18 -9.25 11.62
N GLY A 167 -5.22 -8.03 11.05
CA GLY A 167 -4.22 -7.49 10.16
C GLY A 167 -4.43 -7.87 8.68
N TYR A 168 -5.65 -8.27 8.31
CA TYR A 168 -6.03 -8.43 6.91
C TYR A 168 -6.41 -7.08 6.31
N LEU A 169 -6.04 -6.85 5.05
CA LEU A 169 -6.45 -5.67 4.30
C LEU A 169 -7.96 -5.71 4.09
N VAL A 170 -8.64 -4.63 4.47
CA VAL A 170 -10.07 -4.40 4.22
C VAL A 170 -10.32 -3.24 3.27
N GLY A 171 -9.32 -2.38 3.04
CA GLY A 171 -9.42 -1.28 2.09
C GLY A 171 -8.16 -0.45 1.93
N LEU A 172 -8.25 0.58 1.08
CA LEU A 172 -7.18 1.52 0.77
C LEU A 172 -7.73 2.95 0.80
N CYS A 173 -7.18 3.82 1.65
CA CYS A 173 -7.64 5.19 1.80
C CYS A 173 -7.44 5.96 0.49
N SER A 174 -8.49 6.65 0.02
CA SER A 174 -8.47 7.40 -1.23
C SER A 174 -8.65 8.89 -1.02
N ARG A 175 -9.50 9.31 -0.08
CA ARG A 175 -9.82 10.72 0.13
C ARG A 175 -10.03 11.05 1.59
N ASP A 176 -9.81 12.31 1.91
CA ASP A 176 -10.09 12.91 3.21
C ASP A 176 -11.01 14.11 3.00
N ARG A 177 -12.14 14.11 3.68
CA ARG A 177 -13.11 15.22 3.72
C ARG A 177 -13.50 15.58 5.16
N GLY A 178 -12.58 15.42 6.10
CA GLY A 178 -12.86 15.41 7.54
C GLY A 178 -13.29 14.04 8.07
N VAL A 179 -13.43 13.07 7.16
CA VAL A 179 -13.57 11.63 7.38
C VAL A 179 -12.83 10.92 6.26
N LEU A 180 -12.32 9.72 6.52
CA LEU A 180 -11.57 8.95 5.53
C LEU A 180 -12.50 8.13 4.68
N ILE A 181 -12.42 8.35 3.37
CA ILE A 181 -13.10 7.57 2.35
C ILE A 181 -12.10 6.55 1.81
N THR A 182 -12.51 5.29 1.82
CA THR A 182 -11.62 4.14 1.60
C THR A 182 -12.25 3.21 0.58
N TYR A 183 -11.51 2.84 -0.45
CA TYR A 183 -11.96 1.83 -1.41
C TYR A 183 -12.09 0.48 -0.72
N ASN A 184 -13.18 -0.24 -1.00
CA ASN A 184 -13.33 -1.63 -0.57
C ASN A 184 -12.49 -2.58 -1.44
N LEU A 185 -12.39 -3.84 -1.03
CA LEU A 185 -11.58 -4.84 -1.73
C LEU A 185 -12.04 -5.11 -3.16
N GLU A 186 -13.35 -5.09 -3.42
CA GLU A 186 -13.89 -5.26 -4.77
C GLU A 186 -13.42 -4.14 -5.70
N SER A 187 -13.47 -2.89 -5.24
CA SER A 187 -13.01 -1.73 -6.02
C SER A 187 -11.50 -1.76 -6.23
N ILE A 188 -10.73 -2.18 -5.22
CA ILE A 188 -9.28 -2.37 -5.36
C ILE A 188 -8.98 -3.43 -6.43
N ALA A 189 -9.65 -4.59 -6.37
CA ALA A 189 -9.47 -5.66 -7.35
C ALA A 189 -9.81 -5.19 -8.77
N GLU A 190 -10.93 -4.47 -8.93
CA GLU A 190 -11.35 -3.92 -10.22
C GLU A 190 -10.32 -2.94 -10.80
N LEU A 191 -9.82 -2.00 -9.99
CA LEU A 191 -8.83 -1.02 -10.43
C LEU A 191 -7.48 -1.68 -10.78
N ILE A 192 -7.04 -2.68 -10.00
CA ILE A 192 -5.82 -3.44 -10.31
C ILE A 192 -6.02 -4.27 -11.59
N SER A 193 -7.19 -4.89 -11.80
CA SER A 193 -7.52 -5.59 -13.06
C SER A 193 -7.39 -4.67 -14.27
N ILE A 194 -7.96 -3.45 -14.18
CA ILE A 194 -7.88 -2.45 -15.26
C ILE A 194 -6.43 -2.05 -15.54
N ILE A 195 -5.65 -1.78 -14.49
CA ILE A 195 -4.21 -1.45 -14.63
C ILE A 195 -3.46 -2.57 -15.37
N ASN A 196 -3.78 -3.83 -15.05
CA ASN A 196 -3.19 -5.01 -15.68
C ASN A 196 -3.86 -5.40 -17.01
N LYS A 197 -4.75 -4.56 -17.56
CA LYS A 197 -5.47 -4.78 -18.83
C LYS A 197 -6.23 -6.11 -18.86
N ARG A 198 -6.83 -6.48 -17.71
CA ARG A 198 -7.65 -7.68 -17.56
C ARG A 198 -9.10 -7.32 -17.33
N GLU A 199 -9.97 -8.26 -17.62
CA GLU A 199 -11.35 -8.21 -17.14
C GLU A 199 -11.36 -8.28 -15.60
N LYS A 200 -12.49 -7.89 -15.00
CA LYS A 200 -12.67 -8.00 -13.56
C LYS A 200 -12.55 -9.47 -13.13
N GLN A 201 -11.68 -9.72 -12.16
CA GLN A 201 -11.43 -11.06 -11.62
C GLN A 201 -11.53 -11.04 -10.10
N SER A 202 -11.57 -12.23 -9.49
CA SER A 202 -11.38 -12.32 -8.04
C SER A 202 -9.99 -11.81 -7.67
N ILE A 203 -9.82 -11.35 -6.43
CA ILE A 203 -8.51 -10.89 -5.98
C ILE A 203 -7.47 -12.02 -6.01
N GLY A 204 -7.86 -13.27 -5.73
CA GLY A 204 -6.98 -14.44 -5.80
C GLY A 204 -6.41 -14.67 -7.19
N ASP A 205 -7.27 -14.75 -8.21
CA ASP A 205 -6.85 -14.95 -9.62
C ASP A 205 -5.94 -13.82 -10.11
N LEU A 206 -6.22 -12.59 -9.66
CA LEU A 206 -5.44 -11.41 -9.99
C LEU A 206 -4.05 -11.46 -9.37
N LEU A 207 -3.94 -11.89 -8.11
CA LEU A 207 -2.66 -12.04 -7.42
C LEU A 207 -1.80 -13.16 -8.03
N GLU A 208 -2.39 -14.29 -8.39
CA GLU A 208 -1.69 -15.38 -9.10
C GLU A 208 -1.11 -14.90 -10.44
N TYR A 209 -1.89 -14.12 -11.18
CA TYR A 209 -1.41 -13.52 -12.42
C TYR A 209 -0.26 -12.55 -12.22
N ILE A 210 -0.39 -11.62 -11.27
CA ILE A 210 0.65 -10.65 -10.93
C ILE A 210 1.93 -11.39 -10.54
N GLU A 211 1.80 -12.47 -9.77
CA GLU A 211 2.94 -13.30 -9.38
C GLU A 211 3.62 -13.91 -10.60
N GLY A 212 2.85 -14.49 -11.53
CA GLY A 212 3.38 -15.01 -12.80
C GLY A 212 4.09 -13.96 -13.66
N GLN A 213 3.56 -12.75 -13.74
CA GLN A 213 4.22 -11.62 -14.43
C GLN A 213 5.53 -11.22 -13.74
N GLY A 214 5.52 -11.13 -12.42
CA GLY A 214 6.71 -10.80 -11.64
C GLY A 214 7.81 -11.84 -11.79
N GLN A 215 7.46 -13.13 -11.79
CA GLN A 215 8.40 -14.22 -12.02
C GLN A 215 9.04 -14.10 -13.42
N ALA A 216 8.24 -13.88 -14.46
CA ALA A 216 8.74 -13.71 -15.84
C ALA A 216 9.63 -12.46 -15.98
N GLY A 217 9.20 -11.31 -15.44
CA GLY A 217 9.97 -10.06 -15.48
C GLY A 217 11.30 -10.16 -14.74
N SER A 218 11.32 -10.88 -13.62
CA SER A 218 12.55 -11.08 -12.84
C SER A 218 13.63 -11.84 -13.61
N GLN A 219 13.26 -12.71 -14.56
CA GLN A 219 14.22 -13.48 -15.37
C GLN A 219 14.89 -12.65 -16.47
N VAL A 220 14.23 -11.59 -16.95
CA VAL A 220 14.77 -10.72 -18.01
C VAL A 220 15.86 -9.78 -17.48
N HIS A 221 15.83 -9.45 -16.19
CA HIS A 221 16.79 -8.56 -15.54
C HIS A 221 18.10 -9.23 -15.07
N TRP A 222 18.37 -10.49 -15.48
CA TRP A 222 19.61 -11.23 -15.19
C TRP A 222 20.62 -11.33 -16.35
N PHE A 223 20.41 -10.60 -17.46
CA PHE A 223 21.32 -10.59 -18.62
C PHE A 223 21.95 -9.22 -18.86
#